data_AF-A0A367F5M7-F1
#
_entry.id   AF-A0A367F5M7-F1
#
_cell.length_a   1.000
_cell.length_b   1.000
_cell.length_c   1.000
_cell.angle_alpha   90.00
_cell.angle_beta   90.00
_cell.angle_gamma   90.00
#
_symmetry.space_group_name_H-M   'P 1'
#
loop_
_entity.id
_entity.type
_entity.pdbx_description
1 polymer ?
#
loop_
_entity_poly.entity_id
_entity_poly.type
_entity_poly.pdbx_seq_one_letter_code
_entity_poly.pdbx_strand_id
1 'polypeptide(L)'
;MLVAARELLAVRSPLDAELMVSDMLGAWWGRRLRRGDVEEFLGEGLVDYAAKAGTPAALTLLVAVAYLGTARQAAKAEGAALALMESDVARPRWAERVGAVKPQGCYVSRDAYGDQDTVVCTFAYRGVPRTAPAAVEAAAEGAQEPKGDAGPQGPAEDPHALVVIVDYNMRGMARDAWVSSQVDTLLEKAGIEAAGNPMLRFEELEPQQARALLEFAMKATAETLGRRRSTNVVSDSYSAYHAFARARIKALPPGRKRPAPLFSEAPYSRDRRAMLAAEFLASDAAEHLSDPSAASRCADHIIDYGCDQDFNRPLRVSPTKCETFLLDWLPRKVLLDPAEQDAMPHVLLSWVRFAAPRTGLPDEGLRATLDAVYEAMGRFTEAYRDPTTFGLDRSLVRRLLPDGDLSALPRRAFAFPFLDGTRGEVDLSSLRPAEDADRRVLLEIDHAAERDRPDFAEHLAWHEEIATRLWNGDPEQMWEAAQRLLDLGHDRHDVLHVLMEIAERIGDHPDELAAALDDIADIPDEPPPAP
;
A
#
# COMPACT_ATOMS: atom_id res chain seq x y z
N MET A 1 -25.15 11.44 -20.70
CA MET A 1 -24.34 12.63 -20.30
C MET A 1 -25.09 13.94 -20.46
N LEU A 2 -25.34 14.52 -21.65
CA LEU A 2 -26.13 15.78 -21.73
C LEU A 2 -27.60 15.64 -21.28
N VAL A 3 -28.20 14.45 -21.42
CA VAL A 3 -29.54 14.17 -20.85
C VAL A 3 -29.50 14.25 -19.31
N ALA A 4 -28.45 13.73 -18.67
CA ALA A 4 -28.21 13.90 -17.24
C ALA A 4 -27.83 15.36 -16.90
N ALA A 5 -27.11 16.07 -17.78
CA ALA A 5 -26.82 17.50 -17.60
C ALA A 5 -28.06 18.40 -17.67
N ARG A 6 -29.18 17.95 -18.28
CA ARG A 6 -30.46 18.67 -18.17
C ARG A 6 -30.99 18.65 -16.74
N GLU A 7 -30.70 17.61 -15.95
CA GLU A 7 -31.06 17.56 -14.54
C GLU A 7 -30.28 18.62 -13.74
N LEU A 8 -29.09 19.06 -14.19
CA LEU A 8 -28.36 20.19 -13.59
C LEU A 8 -29.14 21.50 -13.65
N LEU A 9 -30.06 21.66 -14.60
CA LEU A 9 -30.93 22.85 -14.68
C LEU A 9 -32.02 22.85 -13.59
N ALA A 10 -32.38 21.67 -13.08
CA ALA A 10 -33.34 21.54 -11.98
C ALA A 10 -32.69 21.72 -10.61
N VAL A 11 -31.36 21.65 -10.54
CA VAL A 11 -30.59 21.77 -9.29
C VAL A 11 -30.67 23.18 -8.72
N ARG A 12 -31.01 23.27 -7.43
CA ARG A 12 -31.17 24.53 -6.70
C ARG A 12 -29.97 24.87 -5.80
N SER A 13 -29.16 23.89 -5.42
CA SER A 13 -28.00 24.09 -4.55
C SER A 13 -26.69 23.89 -5.31
N PRO A 14 -25.63 24.65 -5.00
CA PRO A 14 -24.30 24.39 -5.56
C PRO A 14 -23.78 23.00 -5.17
N LEU A 15 -24.14 22.49 -3.99
CA LEU A 15 -23.76 21.16 -3.53
C LEU A 15 -24.26 20.05 -4.46
N ASP A 16 -25.55 20.02 -4.74
CA ASP A 16 -26.14 18.96 -5.58
C ASP A 16 -25.53 18.98 -6.99
N ALA A 17 -25.20 20.16 -7.51
CA ALA A 17 -24.56 20.30 -8.82
C ALA A 17 -23.15 19.73 -8.81
N GLU A 18 -22.36 20.05 -7.78
CA GLU A 18 -21.02 19.52 -7.61
C GLU A 18 -21.03 18.00 -7.41
N LEU A 19 -21.97 17.46 -6.62
CA LEU A 19 -22.10 16.01 -6.42
C LEU A 19 -22.49 15.28 -7.70
N MET A 20 -23.47 15.80 -8.46
CA MET A 20 -23.90 15.14 -9.69
C MET A 20 -22.80 15.15 -10.77
N VAL A 21 -22.03 16.23 -10.87
CA VAL A 21 -20.88 16.28 -11.79
C VAL A 21 -19.73 15.41 -11.29
N SER A 22 -19.48 15.33 -9.98
CA SER A 22 -18.50 14.40 -9.43
C SER A 22 -18.84 12.95 -9.78
N ASP A 23 -20.09 12.54 -9.59
CA ASP A 23 -20.55 11.18 -9.93
C ASP A 23 -20.37 10.88 -11.43
N MET A 24 -20.71 11.85 -12.30
CA MET A 24 -20.45 11.74 -13.74
C MET A 24 -18.96 11.54 -14.08
N LEU A 25 -18.05 12.25 -13.40
CA LEU A 25 -16.60 12.09 -13.58
C LEU A 25 -16.10 10.76 -12.97
N GLY A 26 -16.72 10.30 -11.89
CA GLY A 26 -16.40 9.06 -11.19
C GLY A 26 -16.66 7.80 -12.02
N ALA A 27 -17.64 7.84 -12.93
CA ALA A 27 -18.03 6.70 -13.77
C ALA A 27 -16.89 6.09 -14.61
N TRP A 28 -15.85 6.87 -14.92
CA TRP A 28 -14.66 6.39 -15.63
C TRP A 28 -13.35 6.56 -14.85
N TRP A 29 -13.43 6.97 -13.59
CA TRP A 29 -12.26 7.18 -12.76
C TRP A 29 -11.48 5.86 -12.58
N GLY A 30 -10.14 5.95 -12.63
CA GLY A 30 -9.24 4.80 -12.48
C GLY A 30 -9.21 3.81 -13.66
N ARG A 31 -10.00 4.02 -14.72
CA ARG A 31 -9.99 3.16 -15.92
C ARG A 31 -8.87 3.56 -16.87
N ARG A 32 -8.17 2.56 -17.44
CA ARG A 32 -7.16 2.77 -18.49
C ARG A 32 -7.62 2.17 -19.82
N LEU A 33 -7.40 2.89 -20.92
CA LEU A 33 -7.51 2.35 -22.27
C LEU A 33 -6.11 2.07 -22.83
N ARG A 34 -6.01 1.21 -23.84
CA ARG A 34 -4.74 0.90 -24.56
C ARG A 34 -4.03 2.14 -25.13
N ARG A 35 -4.71 3.29 -25.24
CA ARG A 35 -4.22 4.54 -25.83
C ARG A 35 -3.99 5.69 -24.84
N GLY A 36 -4.20 5.49 -23.53
CA GLY A 36 -4.02 6.54 -22.53
C GLY A 36 -5.03 6.48 -21.38
N ASP A 37 -5.02 7.52 -20.55
CA ASP A 37 -5.94 7.68 -19.43
C ASP A 37 -7.36 8.00 -19.95
N VAL A 38 -8.36 7.27 -19.45
CA VAL A 38 -9.76 7.46 -19.84
C VAL A 38 -10.28 8.80 -19.33
N GLU A 39 -9.79 9.25 -18.17
CA GLU A 39 -10.17 10.53 -17.59
C GLU A 39 -9.80 11.69 -18.53
N GLU A 40 -8.63 11.62 -19.17
CA GLU A 40 -8.17 12.63 -20.13
C GLU A 40 -9.00 12.59 -21.42
N PHE A 41 -9.14 11.41 -22.04
CA PHE A 41 -9.81 11.30 -23.34
C PHE A 41 -11.32 11.58 -23.28
N LEU A 42 -12.04 10.96 -22.33
CA LEU A 42 -13.48 11.16 -22.19
C LEU A 42 -13.82 12.50 -21.55
N GLY A 43 -13.04 12.93 -20.56
CA GLY A 43 -13.30 14.19 -19.86
C GLY A 43 -13.04 15.41 -20.75
N GLU A 44 -11.95 15.43 -21.52
CA GLU A 44 -11.70 16.54 -22.46
C GLU A 44 -12.67 16.55 -23.64
N GLY A 45 -13.09 15.36 -24.11
CA GLY A 45 -14.14 15.23 -25.12
C GLY A 45 -15.50 15.69 -24.63
N LEU A 46 -15.83 15.46 -23.35
CA LEU A 46 -17.05 16.00 -22.72
C LEU A 46 -17.06 17.53 -22.72
N VAL A 47 -15.91 18.15 -22.38
CA VAL A 47 -15.75 19.61 -22.40
C VAL A 47 -15.92 20.16 -23.82
N ASP A 48 -15.28 19.55 -24.84
CA ASP A 48 -15.44 19.96 -26.24
C ASP A 48 -16.89 19.86 -26.71
N TYR A 49 -17.55 18.78 -26.33
CA TYR A 49 -18.93 18.54 -26.70
C TYR A 49 -19.89 19.55 -26.03
N ALA A 50 -19.69 19.84 -24.75
CA ALA A 50 -20.45 20.86 -24.04
C ALA A 50 -20.23 22.27 -24.63
N ALA A 51 -18.98 22.62 -24.95
CA ALA A 51 -18.64 23.88 -25.60
C ALA A 51 -19.40 24.06 -26.94
N LYS A 52 -19.45 23.01 -27.76
CA LYS A 52 -20.18 23.02 -29.05
C LYS A 52 -21.69 23.06 -28.89
N ALA A 53 -22.25 22.45 -27.84
CA ALA A 53 -23.68 22.39 -27.63
C ALA A 53 -24.28 23.78 -27.33
N GLY A 54 -23.55 24.66 -26.64
CA GLY A 54 -23.94 26.06 -26.41
C GLY A 54 -25.27 26.24 -25.67
N THR A 55 -25.68 25.25 -24.88
CA THR A 55 -26.95 25.30 -24.11
C THR A 55 -26.70 25.73 -22.67
N PRO A 56 -27.74 26.23 -21.95
CA PRO A 56 -27.64 26.48 -20.51
C PRO A 56 -27.15 25.25 -19.72
N ALA A 57 -27.63 24.06 -20.05
CA ALA A 57 -27.16 22.81 -19.41
C ALA A 57 -25.66 22.54 -19.65
N ALA A 58 -25.18 22.88 -20.85
CA ALA A 58 -23.76 22.75 -21.18
C ALA A 58 -22.91 23.78 -20.43
N LEU A 59 -23.36 25.03 -20.34
CA LEU A 59 -22.69 26.05 -19.52
C LEU A 59 -22.63 25.61 -18.05
N THR A 60 -23.72 25.08 -17.51
CA THR A 60 -23.79 24.54 -16.14
C THR A 60 -22.77 23.43 -15.89
N LEU A 61 -22.66 22.48 -16.83
CA LEU A 61 -21.67 21.41 -16.76
C LEU A 61 -20.24 21.96 -16.83
N LEU A 62 -19.97 22.91 -17.73
CA LEU A 62 -18.64 23.51 -17.88
C LEU A 62 -18.21 24.28 -16.63
N VAL A 63 -19.11 25.03 -15.98
CA VAL A 63 -18.82 25.72 -14.71
C VAL A 63 -18.44 24.72 -13.61
N ALA A 64 -19.16 23.60 -13.50
CA ALA A 64 -18.84 22.58 -12.52
C ALA A 64 -17.52 21.84 -12.83
N VAL A 65 -17.26 21.52 -14.12
CA VAL A 65 -16.01 20.87 -14.56
C VAL A 65 -14.81 21.82 -14.42
N ALA A 66 -14.99 23.13 -14.59
CA ALA A 66 -13.95 24.13 -14.33
C ALA A 66 -13.41 24.05 -12.89
N TYR A 67 -14.25 23.65 -11.93
CA TYR A 67 -13.86 23.49 -10.54
C TYR A 67 -13.44 22.06 -10.16
N LEU A 68 -14.19 21.05 -10.63
CA LEU A 68 -14.01 19.64 -10.22
C LEU A 68 -13.03 18.86 -11.10
N GLY A 69 -12.83 19.29 -12.35
CA GLY A 69 -12.03 18.60 -13.35
C GLY A 69 -10.53 18.57 -13.05
N THR A 70 -9.78 17.76 -13.80
CA THR A 70 -8.31 17.79 -13.78
C THR A 70 -7.80 19.16 -14.24
N ALA A 71 -6.53 19.50 -13.99
CA ALA A 71 -5.99 20.81 -14.35
C ALA A 71 -6.22 21.19 -15.83
N ARG A 72 -6.12 20.22 -16.76
CA ARG A 72 -6.39 20.43 -18.20
C ARG A 72 -7.87 20.63 -18.48
N GLN A 73 -8.73 19.75 -17.94
CA GLN A 73 -10.18 19.85 -18.08
C GLN A 73 -10.71 21.16 -17.50
N ALA A 74 -10.20 21.56 -16.34
CA ALA A 74 -10.58 22.77 -15.63
C ALA A 74 -10.30 24.01 -16.48
N ALA A 75 -9.07 24.17 -16.97
CA ALA A 75 -8.68 25.30 -17.82
C ALA A 75 -9.49 25.34 -19.13
N LYS A 76 -9.71 24.18 -19.75
CA LYS A 76 -10.50 24.07 -20.99
C LYS A 76 -11.98 24.41 -20.76
N ALA A 77 -12.55 23.93 -19.65
CA ALA A 77 -13.93 24.17 -19.28
C ALA A 77 -14.17 25.62 -18.86
N GLU A 78 -13.22 26.24 -18.18
CA GLU A 78 -13.27 27.67 -17.83
C GLU A 78 -13.31 28.54 -19.10
N GLY A 79 -12.40 28.31 -20.05
CA GLY A 79 -12.40 29.04 -21.32
C GLY A 79 -13.69 28.85 -22.11
N ALA A 80 -14.21 27.62 -22.17
CA ALA A 80 -15.48 27.33 -22.85
C ALA A 80 -16.69 27.96 -22.13
N ALA A 81 -16.71 27.96 -20.80
CA ALA A 81 -17.76 28.60 -20.02
C ALA A 81 -17.77 30.11 -20.25
N LEU A 82 -16.60 30.77 -20.24
CA LEU A 82 -16.47 32.21 -20.53
C LEU A 82 -17.00 32.55 -21.94
N ALA A 83 -16.66 31.78 -22.96
CA ALA A 83 -17.15 32.01 -24.33
C ALA A 83 -18.69 31.88 -24.44
N LEU A 84 -19.29 30.92 -23.74
CA LEU A 84 -20.76 30.78 -23.70
C LEU A 84 -21.41 31.91 -22.91
N MET A 85 -20.77 32.38 -21.85
CA MET A 85 -21.23 33.53 -21.07
C MET A 85 -21.19 34.84 -21.87
N GLU A 86 -20.18 35.02 -22.73
CA GLU A 86 -20.09 36.16 -23.67
C GLU A 86 -21.15 36.09 -24.77
N SER A 87 -21.65 34.88 -25.06
CA SER A 87 -22.72 34.62 -26.02
C SER A 87 -24.13 34.69 -25.42
N ASP A 88 -24.29 35.34 -24.26
CA ASP A 88 -25.56 35.53 -23.52
C ASP A 88 -26.31 34.22 -23.16
N VAL A 89 -25.59 33.10 -23.00
CA VAL A 89 -26.21 31.86 -22.50
C VAL A 89 -26.57 32.04 -21.02
N ALA A 90 -27.83 31.72 -20.68
CA ALA A 90 -28.36 31.88 -19.33
C ALA A 90 -27.57 31.07 -18.28
N ARG A 91 -27.12 31.76 -17.22
CA ARG A 91 -26.35 31.17 -16.11
C ARG A 91 -27.26 30.59 -15.03
N PRO A 92 -26.90 29.44 -14.42
CA PRO A 92 -27.60 28.95 -13.24
C PRO A 92 -27.28 29.83 -12.03
N ARG A 93 -28.27 30.06 -11.16
CA ARG A 93 -28.15 30.97 -10.00
C ARG A 93 -27.04 30.58 -9.01
N TRP A 94 -26.65 29.32 -8.99
CA TRP A 94 -25.61 28.80 -8.12
C TRP A 94 -24.20 28.88 -8.73
N ALA A 95 -24.05 29.27 -10.01
CA ALA A 95 -22.76 29.29 -10.71
C ALA A 95 -21.67 30.07 -9.96
N GLU A 96 -22.01 31.20 -9.36
CA GLU A 96 -21.09 32.07 -8.62
C GLU A 96 -20.69 31.50 -7.25
N ARG A 97 -21.40 30.47 -6.78
CA ARG A 97 -21.17 29.83 -5.47
C ARG A 97 -20.37 28.53 -5.58
N VAL A 98 -20.20 27.98 -6.77
CA VAL A 98 -19.40 26.75 -7.00
C VAL A 98 -17.99 26.96 -6.48
N GLY A 99 -17.55 26.04 -5.63
CA GLY A 99 -16.22 26.10 -5.02
C GLY A 99 -15.99 27.24 -4.03
N ALA A 100 -16.94 28.16 -3.83
CA ALA A 100 -16.89 29.25 -2.85
C ALA A 100 -17.24 28.76 -1.44
N VAL A 101 -16.49 27.75 -0.99
CA VAL A 101 -16.71 27.01 0.24
C VAL A 101 -15.68 27.41 1.30
N LYS A 102 -16.10 27.49 2.56
CA LYS A 102 -15.22 27.69 3.71
C LYS A 102 -15.18 26.42 4.56
N PRO A 103 -13.99 25.97 5.01
CA PRO A 103 -13.91 24.92 6.02
C PRO A 103 -14.43 25.45 7.36
N GLN A 104 -15.19 24.62 8.08
CA GLN A 104 -15.80 24.94 9.37
C GLN A 104 -15.12 24.18 10.51
N GLY A 105 -14.74 22.93 10.27
CA GLY A 105 -14.05 22.08 11.24
C GLY A 105 -13.52 20.81 10.58
N CYS A 106 -12.60 20.13 11.24
CA CYS A 106 -12.07 18.84 10.81
C CYS A 106 -11.98 17.92 12.03
N TYR A 107 -12.33 16.66 11.84
CA TYR A 107 -12.38 15.65 12.89
C TYR A 107 -11.84 14.34 12.35
N VAL A 108 -11.41 13.46 13.24
CA VAL A 108 -10.99 12.12 12.89
C VAL A 108 -11.51 11.12 13.90
N SER A 109 -12.09 10.03 13.41
CA SER A 109 -12.35 8.82 14.18
C SER A 109 -11.24 7.82 13.88
N ARG A 110 -10.48 7.44 14.90
CA ARG A 110 -9.39 6.46 14.80
C ARG A 110 -9.79 5.18 15.49
N ASP A 111 -9.48 4.05 14.87
CA ASP A 111 -9.53 2.79 15.59
C ASP A 111 -8.31 2.62 16.50
N ALA A 112 -8.49 1.88 17.60
CA ALA A 112 -7.45 1.66 18.59
C ALA A 112 -6.33 0.72 18.10
N TYR A 113 -6.54 -0.03 17.02
CA TYR A 113 -5.45 -0.74 16.37
C TYR A 113 -4.55 0.21 15.58
N GLY A 114 -5.10 1.27 14.99
CA GLY A 114 -4.41 2.20 14.09
C GLY A 114 -4.39 1.75 12.63
N ASP A 115 -5.39 0.96 12.25
CA ASP A 115 -5.56 0.38 10.91
C ASP A 115 -6.26 1.34 9.95
N GLN A 116 -7.18 2.16 10.44
CA GLN A 116 -8.02 3.07 9.68
C GLN A 116 -8.26 4.40 10.41
N ASP A 117 -8.21 5.48 9.64
CA ASP A 117 -8.71 6.79 10.07
C ASP A 117 -9.96 7.13 9.23
N THR A 118 -11.07 7.47 9.89
CA THR A 118 -12.24 8.09 9.25
C THR A 118 -12.19 9.59 9.48
N VAL A 119 -11.81 10.32 8.44
CA VAL A 119 -11.62 11.78 8.50
C VAL A 119 -12.88 12.48 8.04
N VAL A 120 -13.38 13.41 8.86
CA VAL A 120 -14.58 14.21 8.58
C VAL A 120 -14.17 15.67 8.47
N CYS A 121 -14.32 16.26 7.29
CA CYS A 121 -14.11 17.69 7.05
C CYS A 121 -15.44 18.39 6.80
N THR A 122 -15.79 19.36 7.63
CA THR A 122 -17.04 20.12 7.51
C THR A 122 -16.81 21.44 6.80
N PHE A 123 -17.81 21.86 6.06
CA PHE A 123 -17.73 22.98 5.14
C PHE A 123 -19.07 23.71 5.08
N ALA A 124 -19.04 24.99 4.73
CA ALA A 124 -20.24 25.74 4.38
C ALA A 124 -20.00 26.63 3.16
N TYR A 125 -21.01 26.78 2.33
CA TYR A 125 -20.98 27.79 1.27
C TYR A 125 -21.11 29.18 1.86
N ARG A 126 -20.39 30.15 1.27
CA ARG A 126 -20.56 31.55 1.64
C ARG A 126 -22.01 31.98 1.38
N GLY A 127 -22.71 32.39 2.43
CA GLY A 127 -24.10 32.86 2.33
C GLY A 127 -24.21 34.18 1.55
N VAL A 128 -25.31 34.35 0.83
CA VAL A 128 -25.71 35.66 0.28
C VAL A 128 -26.42 36.41 1.41
N PRO A 129 -26.06 37.68 1.72
CA PRO A 129 -26.88 38.50 2.60
C PRO A 129 -28.29 38.52 2.01
N ARG A 130 -29.31 38.11 2.78
CA ARG A 130 -30.69 38.15 2.31
C ARG A 130 -30.99 39.61 1.98
N THR A 131 -31.00 39.98 0.71
CA THR A 131 -31.50 41.30 0.30
C THR A 131 -32.94 41.34 0.78
N ALA A 132 -33.22 42.23 1.73
CA ALA A 132 -34.58 42.50 2.17
C ALA A 132 -35.45 42.71 0.92
N PRO A 133 -36.62 42.05 0.80
CA PRO A 133 -37.51 42.35 -0.30
C PRO A 133 -37.79 43.85 -0.26
N ALA A 134 -37.54 44.53 -1.38
CA ALA A 134 -37.96 45.91 -1.56
C ALA A 134 -39.46 45.96 -1.24
N ALA A 135 -39.79 46.64 -0.14
CA ALA A 135 -41.16 46.85 0.27
C ALA A 135 -41.85 47.70 -0.80
N VAL A 136 -42.59 47.04 -1.70
CA VAL A 136 -43.65 47.69 -2.45
C VAL A 136 -44.85 47.76 -1.51
N GLU A 137 -45.33 48.99 -1.34
CA GLU A 137 -46.46 49.39 -0.50
C GLU A 137 -47.71 48.53 -0.74
N ALA A 138 -48.26 47.96 0.33
CA ALA A 138 -49.68 47.65 0.45
C ALA A 138 -50.06 47.63 1.93
N ALA A 139 -50.71 48.71 2.37
CA ALA A 139 -51.38 48.79 3.66
C ALA A 139 -52.67 47.95 3.64
N ALA A 140 -52.90 47.12 4.67
CA ALA A 140 -54.20 46.95 5.35
C ALA A 140 -54.12 45.92 6.50
N GLU A 141 -54.28 46.45 7.72
CA GLU A 141 -55.04 45.93 8.86
C GLU A 141 -54.88 44.46 9.35
N GLY A 142 -54.28 44.34 10.54
CA GLY A 142 -54.86 43.58 11.65
C GLY A 142 -54.41 42.12 11.83
N ALA A 143 -53.28 41.87 12.49
CA ALA A 143 -53.04 40.62 13.21
C ALA A 143 -51.94 40.75 14.30
N GLN A 144 -52.25 40.16 15.44
CA GLN A 144 -51.49 40.00 16.68
C GLN A 144 -49.99 39.64 16.50
N GLU A 145 -49.10 40.34 17.22
CA GLU A 145 -47.69 39.96 17.37
C GLU A 145 -47.54 38.64 18.16
N PRO A 146 -46.80 37.62 17.66
CA PRO A 146 -46.25 36.59 18.51
C PRO A 146 -44.88 37.03 19.05
N LYS A 147 -44.81 37.16 20.38
CA LYS A 147 -43.53 37.20 21.12
C LYS A 147 -42.83 35.85 20.97
N GLY A 148 -41.83 35.79 20.10
CA GLY A 148 -40.87 34.71 20.01
C GLY A 148 -39.48 35.32 19.83
N ASP A 149 -38.62 35.08 20.81
CA ASP A 149 -37.21 35.48 20.81
C ASP A 149 -36.46 34.72 19.71
N ALA A 150 -36.42 35.32 18.51
CA ALA A 150 -35.55 34.90 17.42
C ALA A 150 -34.43 35.93 17.31
N GLY A 151 -33.28 35.61 17.90
CA GLY A 151 -32.03 36.32 17.66
C GLY A 151 -31.71 36.39 16.14
N PRO A 152 -30.84 37.30 15.70
CA PRO A 152 -30.60 37.55 14.29
C PRO A 152 -30.06 36.27 13.60
N GLN A 153 -30.92 35.58 12.85
CA GLN A 153 -30.54 34.45 12.02
C GLN A 153 -29.66 34.96 10.89
N GLY A 154 -28.38 34.59 10.92
CA GLY A 154 -27.39 34.90 9.89
C GLY A 154 -27.79 34.35 8.50
N PRO A 155 -27.02 34.68 7.44
CA PRO A 155 -27.32 34.19 6.10
C PRO A 155 -27.36 32.65 6.09
N ALA A 156 -28.27 32.07 5.32
CA ALA A 156 -28.39 30.61 5.20
C ALA A 156 -27.07 30.02 4.68
N GLU A 157 -26.36 29.36 5.59
CA GLU A 157 -25.22 28.52 5.28
C GLU A 157 -25.77 27.17 4.81
N ASP A 158 -25.27 26.65 3.71
CA ASP A 158 -25.55 25.28 3.26
C ASP A 158 -24.39 24.41 3.76
N PRO A 159 -24.46 23.81 4.98
CA PRO A 159 -23.39 23.01 5.53
C PRO A 159 -23.35 21.61 4.90
N HIS A 160 -22.15 21.08 4.72
CA HIS A 160 -21.93 19.69 4.33
C HIS A 160 -20.62 19.16 4.90
N ALA A 161 -20.54 17.85 5.06
CA ALA A 161 -19.35 17.13 5.49
C ALA A 161 -18.85 16.23 4.36
N LEU A 162 -17.54 16.27 4.11
CA LEU A 162 -16.82 15.24 3.37
C LEU A 162 -16.32 14.22 4.39
N VAL A 163 -16.60 12.94 4.18
CA VAL A 163 -16.03 11.84 4.96
C VAL A 163 -15.13 11.01 4.07
N VAL A 164 -13.94 10.67 4.55
CA VAL A 164 -12.96 9.83 3.83
C VAL A 164 -12.41 8.77 4.78
N ILE A 165 -12.37 7.52 4.33
CA ILE A 165 -11.73 6.41 5.06
C ILE A 165 -10.33 6.19 4.48
N VAL A 166 -9.33 6.33 5.34
CA VAL A 166 -7.92 6.04 5.05
C VAL A 166 -7.55 4.69 5.65
N ASP A 167 -7.02 3.79 4.83
CA ASP A 167 -6.68 2.41 5.22
C ASP A 167 -5.16 2.21 5.23
N TYR A 168 -4.59 2.04 6.42
CA TYR A 168 -3.16 1.88 6.62
C TYR A 168 -2.65 0.47 6.32
N ASN A 169 -3.50 -0.57 6.39
CA ASN A 169 -3.14 -1.91 5.92
C ASN A 169 -2.96 -1.91 4.39
N MET A 170 -3.60 -0.98 3.69
CA MET A 170 -3.43 -0.75 2.25
C MET A 170 -2.55 0.46 1.93
N ARG A 171 -1.42 0.62 2.63
CA ARG A 171 -0.44 1.69 2.39
C ARG A 171 -1.04 3.09 2.52
N GLY A 172 -1.95 3.28 3.47
CA GLY A 172 -2.50 4.59 3.83
C GLY A 172 -3.34 5.21 2.72
N MET A 173 -3.92 4.38 1.85
CA MET A 173 -4.73 4.86 0.74
C MET A 173 -6.13 5.27 1.20
N ALA A 174 -6.72 6.23 0.50
CA ALA A 174 -8.14 6.54 0.67
C ALA A 174 -8.97 5.46 -0.04
N ARG A 175 -9.74 4.69 0.73
CA ARG A 175 -10.51 3.54 0.28
C ARG A 175 -11.97 3.89 -0.04
N ASP A 176 -12.54 4.78 0.76
CA ASP A 176 -13.92 5.20 0.66
C ASP A 176 -14.05 6.71 0.85
N ALA A 177 -15.06 7.32 0.21
CA ALA A 177 -15.41 8.72 0.42
C ALA A 177 -16.91 8.92 0.18
N TRP A 178 -17.55 9.77 0.98
CA TRP A 178 -18.94 10.18 0.78
C TRP A 178 -19.20 11.56 1.35
N VAL A 179 -20.41 12.07 1.11
CA VAL A 179 -20.85 13.41 1.53
C VAL A 179 -22.13 13.31 2.34
N SER A 180 -22.20 14.09 3.42
CA SER A 180 -23.42 14.25 4.23
C SER A 180 -23.82 15.72 4.33
N SER A 181 -25.09 16.03 4.13
CA SER A 181 -25.67 17.35 4.43
C SER A 181 -26.14 17.47 5.89
N GLN A 182 -26.22 16.36 6.62
CA GLN A 182 -26.61 16.32 8.04
C GLN A 182 -25.36 16.38 8.92
N VAL A 183 -24.69 17.53 8.95
CA VAL A 183 -23.40 17.70 9.64
C VAL A 183 -23.52 17.47 11.14
N ASP A 184 -24.47 18.13 11.81
CA ASP A 184 -24.63 18.04 13.27
C ASP A 184 -24.95 16.60 13.70
N THR A 185 -25.89 15.95 13.00
CA THR A 185 -26.26 14.55 13.27
C THR A 185 -25.09 13.59 13.01
N LEU A 186 -24.25 13.85 11.99
CA LEU A 186 -23.06 13.04 11.73
C LEU A 186 -22.05 13.15 12.88
N LEU A 187 -21.74 14.37 13.32
CA LEU A 187 -20.77 14.61 14.40
C LEU A 187 -21.28 14.10 15.75
N GLU A 188 -22.56 14.30 16.05
CA GLU A 188 -23.19 13.77 17.26
C GLU A 188 -23.12 12.23 17.30
N LYS A 189 -23.48 11.56 16.20
CA LYS A 189 -23.41 10.10 16.12
C LYS A 189 -21.98 9.58 16.26
N ALA A 190 -21.01 10.23 15.61
CA ALA A 190 -19.60 9.87 15.74
C ALA A 190 -19.11 10.00 17.19
N GLY A 191 -19.53 11.07 17.90
CA GLY A 191 -19.21 11.25 19.31
C GLY A 191 -19.85 10.20 20.22
N ILE A 192 -21.12 9.85 19.99
CA ILE A 192 -21.83 8.79 20.75
C ILE A 192 -21.16 7.43 20.50
N GLU A 193 -20.83 7.11 19.25
CA GLU A 193 -20.17 5.86 18.88
C GLU A 193 -18.81 5.72 19.55
N ALA A 194 -17.97 6.76 19.49
CA ALA A 194 -16.67 6.76 20.16
C ALA A 194 -16.78 6.69 21.69
N ALA A 195 -17.81 7.30 22.28
CA ALA A 195 -18.04 7.20 23.73
C ALA A 195 -18.51 5.80 24.16
N GLY A 196 -19.21 5.07 23.29
CA GLY A 196 -19.73 3.72 23.55
C GLY A 196 -18.77 2.59 23.17
N ASN A 197 -17.67 2.89 22.48
CA ASN A 197 -16.75 1.88 21.94
C ASN A 197 -15.29 2.20 22.33
N PRO A 198 -14.64 1.43 23.21
CA PRO A 198 -13.27 1.70 23.65
C PRO A 198 -12.23 1.52 22.54
N MET A 199 -12.62 0.87 21.43
CA MET A 199 -11.79 0.71 20.23
C MET A 199 -11.85 1.89 19.28
N LEU A 200 -12.64 2.94 19.57
CA LEU A 200 -12.75 4.13 18.74
C LEU A 200 -12.42 5.39 19.52
N ARG A 201 -11.69 6.31 18.89
CA ARG A 201 -11.39 7.63 19.43
C ARG A 201 -11.79 8.69 18.42
N PHE A 202 -12.69 9.58 18.81
CA PHE A 202 -13.13 10.71 18.00
C PHE A 202 -12.53 12.01 18.56
N GLU A 203 -11.77 12.71 17.73
CA GLU A 203 -11.04 13.92 18.11
C GLU A 203 -11.12 15.00 17.03
N GLU A 204 -10.92 16.25 17.44
CA GLU A 204 -10.76 17.37 16.51
C GLU A 204 -9.37 17.28 15.85
N LEU A 205 -9.32 17.61 14.57
CA LEU A 205 -8.11 17.55 13.74
C LEU A 205 -7.85 18.92 13.14
N GLU A 206 -6.61 19.40 13.23
CA GLU A 206 -6.25 20.68 12.63
C GLU A 206 -6.47 20.66 11.10
N PRO A 207 -7.12 21.68 10.50
CA PRO A 207 -7.45 21.67 9.07
C PRO A 207 -6.25 21.48 8.13
N GLN A 208 -5.08 22.03 8.50
CA GLN A 208 -3.83 21.84 7.75
C GLN A 208 -3.36 20.39 7.81
N GLN A 209 -3.54 19.73 8.95
CA GLN A 209 -3.17 18.33 9.15
C GLN A 209 -4.13 17.40 8.42
N ALA A 210 -5.44 17.67 8.49
CA ALA A 210 -6.46 16.97 7.72
C ALA A 210 -6.16 17.03 6.22
N ARG A 211 -5.84 18.22 5.70
CA ARG A 211 -5.44 18.40 4.30
C ARG A 211 -4.25 17.52 3.94
N ALA A 212 -3.20 17.57 4.74
CA ALA A 212 -1.95 16.89 4.45
C ALA A 212 -2.11 15.36 4.49
N LEU A 213 -2.86 14.82 5.45
CA LEU A 213 -3.21 13.41 5.54
C LEU A 213 -4.05 12.96 4.34
N LEU A 214 -5.08 13.73 3.97
CA LEU A 214 -5.94 13.39 2.84
C LEU A 214 -5.23 13.52 1.49
N GLU A 215 -4.37 14.53 1.30
CA GLU A 215 -3.53 14.63 0.08
C GLU A 215 -2.58 13.43 -0.04
N PHE A 216 -1.97 12.98 1.06
CA PHE A 216 -1.16 11.76 1.08
C PHE A 216 -2.01 10.53 0.70
N ALA A 217 -3.17 10.36 1.30
CA ALA A 217 -4.03 9.20 1.07
C ALA A 217 -4.53 9.13 -0.38
N MET A 218 -4.96 10.26 -0.96
CA MET A 218 -5.37 10.34 -2.36
C MET A 218 -4.22 10.01 -3.32
N LYS A 219 -2.99 10.44 -2.99
CA LYS A 219 -1.79 10.10 -3.77
C LYS A 219 -1.49 8.60 -3.69
N ALA A 220 -1.54 8.01 -2.50
CA ALA A 220 -1.34 6.57 -2.30
C ALA A 220 -2.38 5.72 -3.06
N THR A 221 -3.64 6.18 -3.12
CA THR A 221 -4.68 5.56 -3.95
C THR A 221 -4.31 5.56 -5.43
N ALA A 222 -3.89 6.71 -5.97
CA ALA A 222 -3.50 6.84 -7.38
C ALA A 222 -2.29 5.95 -7.75
N GLU A 223 -1.28 5.88 -6.89
CA GLU A 223 -0.11 5.00 -7.10
C GLU A 223 -0.48 3.52 -7.06
N THR A 224 -1.42 3.13 -6.19
CA THR A 224 -1.87 1.74 -6.06
C THR A 224 -2.64 1.28 -7.29
N LEU A 225 -3.53 2.12 -7.83
CA LEU A 225 -4.22 1.86 -9.10
C LEU A 225 -3.27 1.88 -10.31
N GLY A 226 -2.17 2.63 -10.24
CA GLY A 226 -1.14 2.59 -11.27
C GLY A 226 -0.42 1.24 -11.37
N ARG A 227 -0.30 0.52 -10.25
CA ARG A 227 0.37 -0.79 -10.16
C ARG A 227 -0.58 -1.97 -10.38
N ARG A 228 -1.83 -1.88 -9.92
CA ARG A 228 -2.82 -2.95 -10.04
C ARG A 228 -3.76 -2.70 -11.22
N ARG A 229 -4.02 -3.72 -12.06
CA ARG A 229 -5.02 -3.62 -13.15
C ARG A 229 -6.48 -3.62 -12.67
N SER A 230 -6.73 -3.83 -11.38
CA SER A 230 -8.09 -3.93 -10.80
C SER A 230 -8.51 -2.63 -10.14
N THR A 231 -9.74 -2.20 -10.41
CA THR A 231 -10.39 -1.03 -9.79
C THR A 231 -11.07 -1.35 -8.45
N ASN A 232 -11.16 -2.63 -8.06
CA ASN A 232 -11.86 -3.08 -6.84
C ASN A 232 -11.09 -2.76 -5.54
N VAL A 233 -10.06 -1.92 -5.61
CA VAL A 233 -9.24 -1.53 -4.45
C VAL A 233 -9.89 -0.37 -3.68
N VAL A 234 -10.79 0.38 -4.32
CA VAL A 234 -11.62 1.42 -3.70
C VAL A 234 -13.10 1.07 -3.82
N SER A 235 -13.95 1.73 -3.04
CA SER A 235 -15.41 1.61 -3.17
C SER A 235 -15.93 2.33 -4.43
N ASP A 236 -17.15 1.99 -4.85
CA ASP A 236 -17.86 2.74 -5.89
C ASP A 236 -18.13 4.19 -5.45
N SER A 237 -18.44 4.38 -4.16
CA SER A 237 -18.65 5.71 -3.55
C SER A 237 -17.40 6.58 -3.65
N TYR A 238 -16.22 6.01 -3.38
CA TYR A 238 -14.96 6.73 -3.56
C TYR A 238 -14.79 7.24 -4.98
N SER A 239 -15.04 6.38 -5.96
CA SER A 239 -14.93 6.74 -7.38
C SER A 239 -15.90 7.88 -7.73
N ALA A 240 -17.16 7.77 -7.29
CA ALA A 240 -18.21 8.78 -7.50
C ALA A 240 -17.86 10.14 -6.87
N TYR A 241 -17.29 10.16 -5.66
CA TYR A 241 -16.99 11.39 -4.93
C TYR A 241 -15.53 11.85 -5.04
N HIS A 242 -14.66 11.16 -5.79
CA HIS A 242 -13.23 11.48 -5.88
C HIS A 242 -12.96 12.93 -6.32
N ALA A 243 -13.65 13.40 -7.36
CA ALA A 243 -13.46 14.76 -7.88
C ALA A 243 -13.90 15.82 -6.86
N PHE A 244 -15.04 15.57 -6.20
CA PHE A 244 -15.53 16.41 -5.10
C PHE A 244 -14.58 16.41 -3.91
N ALA A 245 -14.12 15.24 -3.46
CA ALA A 245 -13.18 15.09 -2.36
C ALA A 245 -11.88 15.87 -2.63
N ARG A 246 -11.30 15.72 -3.83
CA ARG A 246 -10.12 16.47 -4.26
C ARG A 246 -10.33 17.98 -4.16
N ALA A 247 -11.47 18.47 -4.62
CA ALA A 247 -11.78 19.90 -4.59
C ALA A 247 -11.94 20.43 -3.16
N ARG A 248 -12.59 19.67 -2.27
CA ARG A 248 -12.74 20.02 -0.85
C ARG A 248 -11.43 19.97 -0.07
N ILE A 249 -10.59 18.97 -0.31
CA ILE A 249 -9.25 18.90 0.28
C ILE A 249 -8.41 20.12 -0.13
N LYS A 250 -8.52 20.56 -1.39
CA LYS A 250 -7.82 21.77 -1.88
C LYS A 250 -8.31 23.06 -1.20
N ALA A 251 -9.57 23.10 -0.75
CA ALA A 251 -10.15 24.24 -0.05
C ALA A 251 -9.70 24.37 1.42
N LEU A 252 -9.16 23.31 2.02
CA LEU A 252 -8.51 23.37 3.33
C LEU A 252 -7.23 24.21 3.26
N PRO A 253 -6.83 24.89 4.35
CA PRO A 253 -5.61 25.70 4.36
C PRO A 253 -4.38 24.84 4.07
N PRO A 254 -3.47 25.26 3.16
CA PRO A 254 -2.24 24.52 2.90
C PRO A 254 -1.39 24.44 4.16
N GLY A 255 -0.97 23.23 4.53
CA GLY A 255 -0.08 23.03 5.68
C GLY A 255 1.33 23.56 5.46
N ARG A 256 2.08 23.74 6.56
CA ARG A 256 3.55 23.89 6.48
C ARG A 256 4.16 22.54 6.04
N LYS A 257 5.30 22.59 5.37
CA LYS A 257 6.01 21.47 4.71
C LYS A 257 5.89 20.12 5.44
N ARG A 258 5.44 19.13 4.66
CA ARG A 258 5.22 17.70 4.95
C ARG A 258 4.24 17.46 6.11
N PRO A 259 3.14 16.71 5.90
CA PRO A 259 2.64 15.92 7.01
C PRO A 259 3.82 15.03 7.42
N ALA A 260 4.29 15.18 8.66
CA ALA A 260 4.71 13.96 9.31
C ALA A 260 3.52 12.99 9.15
N PRO A 261 3.69 11.71 8.76
CA PRO A 261 2.73 10.78 9.32
C PRO A 261 2.72 11.08 10.83
N LEU A 262 1.55 11.06 11.46
CA LEU A 262 1.42 11.18 12.91
C LEU A 262 2.35 10.21 13.68
N PHE A 263 2.92 9.24 12.96
CA PHE A 263 3.80 8.18 13.40
C PHE A 263 5.28 8.38 13.02
N SER A 264 5.74 9.62 12.81
CA SER A 264 7.18 9.88 12.59
C SER A 264 7.93 9.95 13.93
N GLU A 265 8.12 8.80 14.58
CA GLU A 265 9.43 8.63 15.19
C GLU A 265 10.48 8.63 14.07
N ALA A 266 11.71 9.04 14.37
CA ALA A 266 12.81 8.84 13.45
C ALA A 266 12.79 7.37 12.95
N PRO A 267 13.18 7.12 11.67
CA PRO A 267 13.26 5.76 11.16
C PRO A 267 14.00 4.87 12.16
N TYR A 268 13.45 3.67 12.45
CA TYR A 268 14.15 2.73 13.31
C TYR A 268 15.50 2.38 12.67
N SER A 269 16.59 2.87 13.27
CA SER A 269 17.95 2.45 12.90
C SER A 269 18.10 0.95 13.16
N ARG A 270 19.09 0.32 12.52
CA ARG A 270 19.42 -1.09 12.74
C ARG A 270 19.58 -1.41 14.23
N ASP A 271 20.32 -0.55 14.95
CA ASP A 271 20.51 -0.69 16.40
C ASP A 271 19.20 -0.60 17.18
N ARG A 272 18.28 0.26 16.76
CA ARG A 272 16.97 0.40 17.42
C ARG A 272 16.07 -0.81 17.15
N ARG A 273 16.13 -1.40 15.95
CA ARG A 273 15.43 -2.66 15.63
C ARG A 273 15.97 -3.80 16.51
N ALA A 274 17.29 -3.97 16.55
CA ALA A 274 17.94 -4.99 17.37
C ALA A 274 17.64 -4.82 18.88
N MET A 275 17.64 -3.59 19.38
CA MET A 275 17.32 -3.31 20.78
C MET A 275 15.86 -3.60 21.11
N LEU A 276 14.94 -3.36 20.17
CA LEU A 276 13.53 -3.73 20.32
C LEU A 276 13.33 -5.26 20.33
N ALA A 277 14.05 -6.00 19.47
CA ALA A 277 14.05 -7.46 19.48
C ALA A 277 14.56 -8.00 20.82
N ALA A 278 15.66 -7.45 21.34
CA ALA A 278 16.21 -7.82 22.64
C ALA A 278 15.23 -7.52 23.81
N GLU A 279 14.55 -6.37 23.77
CA GLU A 279 13.52 -6.03 24.77
C GLU A 279 12.36 -7.04 24.75
N PHE A 280 11.92 -7.45 23.57
CA PHE A 280 10.88 -8.45 23.40
C PHE A 280 11.31 -9.82 23.97
N LEU A 281 12.49 -10.31 23.57
CA LEU A 281 13.00 -11.62 24.02
C LEU A 281 13.25 -11.68 25.53
N ALA A 282 13.58 -10.54 26.16
CA ALA A 282 13.76 -10.44 27.60
C ALA A 282 12.44 -10.27 28.40
N SER A 283 11.29 -10.18 27.72
CA SER A 283 10.00 -9.94 28.37
C SER A 283 9.29 -11.22 28.78
N ASP A 284 8.40 -11.13 29.78
CA ASP A 284 7.53 -12.23 30.21
C ASP A 284 6.70 -12.83 29.07
N ALA A 285 6.40 -12.04 28.03
CA ALA A 285 5.65 -12.51 26.87
C ALA A 285 6.42 -13.56 26.04
N ALA A 286 7.75 -13.54 26.10
CA ALA A 286 8.63 -14.46 25.37
C ALA A 286 9.07 -15.68 26.22
N GLU A 287 8.72 -15.74 27.51
CA GLU A 287 9.19 -16.79 28.44
C GLU A 287 8.87 -18.22 27.98
N HIS A 288 7.77 -18.42 27.24
CA HIS A 288 7.32 -19.73 26.77
C HIS A 288 7.85 -20.12 25.38
N LEU A 289 8.70 -19.30 24.76
CA LEU A 289 9.30 -19.62 23.45
C LEU A 289 10.42 -20.64 23.64
N SER A 290 10.30 -21.78 22.96
CA SER A 290 11.18 -22.93 23.20
C SER A 290 12.54 -22.83 22.50
N ASP A 291 12.62 -22.13 21.36
CA ASP A 291 13.86 -21.91 20.62
C ASP A 291 14.18 -20.40 20.57
N PRO A 292 15.12 -19.90 21.40
CA PRO A 292 15.50 -18.49 21.41
C PRO A 292 16.12 -18.00 20.11
N SER A 293 16.80 -18.87 19.36
CA SER A 293 17.49 -18.52 18.10
C SER A 293 16.46 -18.28 17.00
N ALA A 294 15.55 -19.24 16.79
CA ALA A 294 14.42 -19.07 15.87
C ALA A 294 13.50 -17.91 16.30
N ALA A 295 13.24 -17.76 17.60
CA ALA A 295 12.45 -16.65 18.12
C ALA A 295 13.05 -15.27 17.81
N SER A 296 14.38 -15.13 17.90
CA SER A 296 15.06 -13.88 17.56
C SER A 296 14.89 -13.53 16.09
N ARG A 297 15.15 -14.45 15.17
CA ARG A 297 14.98 -14.21 13.72
C ARG A 297 13.53 -13.93 13.36
N CYS A 298 12.59 -14.65 13.97
CA CYS A 298 11.17 -14.40 13.79
C CYS A 298 10.76 -12.98 14.26
N ALA A 299 11.30 -12.52 15.39
CA ALA A 299 11.05 -11.17 15.90
C ALA A 299 11.60 -10.10 14.95
N ASP A 300 12.78 -10.32 14.37
CA ASP A 300 13.35 -9.40 13.36
C ASP A 300 12.43 -9.26 12.15
N HIS A 301 11.86 -10.34 11.62
CA HIS A 301 10.90 -10.27 10.52
C HIS A 301 9.63 -9.48 10.86
N ILE A 302 9.12 -9.60 12.09
CA ILE A 302 7.95 -8.82 12.56
C ILE A 302 8.29 -7.33 12.63
N ILE A 303 9.47 -7.00 13.17
CA ILE A 303 9.96 -5.62 13.28
C ILE A 303 10.18 -5.02 11.90
N ASP A 304 10.87 -5.73 11.00
CA ASP A 304 11.13 -5.29 9.64
C ASP A 304 9.84 -5.04 8.86
N TYR A 305 8.86 -5.94 8.96
CA TYR A 305 7.55 -5.71 8.37
C TYR A 305 6.91 -4.42 8.90
N GLY A 306 6.91 -4.22 10.22
CA GLY A 306 6.35 -3.03 10.84
C GLY A 306 7.11 -1.74 10.50
N CYS A 307 8.42 -1.82 10.29
CA CYS A 307 9.23 -0.68 9.92
C CYS A 307 9.04 -0.31 8.44
N ASP A 308 9.10 -1.30 7.56
CA ASP A 308 9.25 -1.10 6.12
C ASP A 308 7.92 -1.13 5.37
N GLN A 309 6.93 -1.91 5.83
CA GLN A 309 5.61 -1.99 5.22
C GLN A 309 4.57 -1.15 5.94
N ASP A 310 4.81 -0.79 7.21
CA ASP A 310 3.76 -0.34 8.11
C ASP A 310 3.92 1.07 8.67
N PHE A 311 4.59 1.93 7.89
CA PHE A 311 4.85 3.33 8.25
C PHE A 311 5.68 3.49 9.51
N ASN A 312 6.72 2.68 9.68
CA ASN A 312 7.61 2.74 10.84
C ASN A 312 6.90 2.46 12.18
N ARG A 313 5.93 1.52 12.19
CA ARG A 313 5.12 1.13 13.36
C ARG A 313 5.28 -0.36 13.73
N PRO A 314 6.47 -0.78 14.21
CA PRO A 314 6.70 -2.18 14.60
C PRO A 314 5.78 -2.66 15.73
N LEU A 315 5.39 -1.78 16.64
CA LEU A 315 4.49 -2.11 17.76
C LEU A 315 3.00 -2.11 17.40
N ARG A 316 2.59 -1.65 16.20
CA ARG A 316 1.18 -1.76 15.83
C ARG A 316 0.80 -3.23 15.69
N VAL A 317 -0.26 -3.67 16.34
CA VAL A 317 -0.81 -5.01 16.20
C VAL A 317 -2.32 -4.93 15.99
N SER A 318 -2.81 -5.71 15.02
CA SER A 318 -4.23 -5.80 14.68
C SER A 318 -4.53 -7.14 14.03
N PRO A 319 -5.79 -7.59 14.00
CA PRO A 319 -6.17 -8.81 13.30
C PRO A 319 -5.72 -8.81 11.84
N THR A 320 -6.09 -7.76 11.09
CA THR A 320 -5.79 -7.62 9.66
C THR A 320 -4.29 -7.54 9.39
N LYS A 321 -3.54 -6.81 10.22
CA LYS A 321 -2.07 -6.68 10.07
C LYS A 321 -1.40 -8.02 10.26
N CYS A 322 -1.75 -8.77 11.31
CA CYS A 322 -1.16 -10.06 11.62
C CYS A 322 -1.48 -11.10 10.53
N GLU A 323 -2.72 -11.14 10.06
CA GLU A 323 -3.12 -12.03 8.96
C GLU A 323 -2.39 -11.68 7.66
N THR A 324 -2.30 -10.39 7.31
CA THR A 324 -1.58 -9.94 6.11
C THR A 324 -0.09 -10.25 6.20
N PHE A 325 0.51 -10.07 7.37
CA PHE A 325 1.90 -10.45 7.62
C PHE A 325 2.12 -11.94 7.39
N LEU A 326 1.34 -12.81 8.06
CA LEU A 326 1.50 -14.26 7.99
C LEU A 326 1.15 -14.85 6.63
N LEU A 327 0.08 -14.39 5.99
CA LEU A 327 -0.48 -15.08 4.81
C LEU A 327 -0.13 -14.41 3.48
N ASP A 328 0.30 -13.14 3.48
CA ASP A 328 0.58 -12.40 2.25
C ASP A 328 2.03 -11.95 2.13
N TRP A 329 2.57 -11.29 3.15
CA TRP A 329 3.92 -10.71 3.07
C TRP A 329 5.00 -11.76 3.29
N LEU A 330 4.95 -12.47 4.43
CA LEU A 330 6.01 -13.36 4.88
C LEU A 330 6.26 -14.49 3.86
N PRO A 331 5.25 -15.27 3.42
CA PRO A 331 5.45 -16.36 2.46
C PRO A 331 5.94 -15.92 1.08
N ARG A 332 5.79 -14.63 0.74
CA ARG A 332 6.22 -14.09 -0.57
C ARG A 332 7.58 -13.40 -0.53
N LYS A 333 8.11 -13.11 0.67
CA LYS A 333 9.28 -12.24 0.85
C LYS A 333 10.39 -12.86 1.67
N VAL A 334 10.08 -13.84 2.51
CA VAL A 334 11.02 -14.46 3.41
C VAL A 334 10.94 -15.97 3.23
N LEU A 335 12.09 -16.63 3.12
CA LEU A 335 12.21 -18.07 3.17
C LEU A 335 12.58 -18.45 4.60
N LEU A 336 11.60 -18.95 5.35
CA LEU A 336 11.81 -19.40 6.72
C LEU A 336 12.36 -20.83 6.74
N ASP A 337 13.33 -21.09 7.61
CA ASP A 337 13.76 -22.45 7.93
C ASP A 337 12.64 -23.24 8.65
N PRO A 338 12.73 -24.58 8.77
CA PRO A 338 11.69 -25.38 9.43
C PRO A 338 11.43 -24.99 10.90
N ALA A 339 12.47 -24.61 11.65
CA ALA A 339 12.34 -24.20 13.05
C ALA A 339 11.64 -22.83 13.17
N GLU A 340 11.95 -21.90 12.26
CA GLU A 340 11.28 -20.61 12.14
C GLU A 340 9.83 -20.75 11.71
N GLN A 341 9.51 -21.66 10.78
CA GLN A 341 8.12 -21.92 10.39
C GLN A 341 7.28 -22.41 11.57
N ASP A 342 7.83 -23.31 12.38
CA ASP A 342 7.15 -23.80 13.58
C ASP A 342 7.06 -22.70 14.66
N ALA A 343 8.11 -21.89 14.84
CA ALA A 343 8.17 -20.84 15.85
C ALA A 343 7.33 -19.60 15.51
N MET A 344 7.27 -19.19 14.25
CA MET A 344 6.78 -17.87 13.80
C MET A 344 5.37 -17.52 14.33
N PRO A 345 4.34 -18.38 14.23
CA PRO A 345 3.02 -18.01 14.75
C PRO A 345 3.00 -17.86 16.27
N HIS A 346 3.79 -18.66 17.00
CA HIS A 346 3.92 -18.55 18.45
C HIS A 346 4.68 -17.27 18.86
N VAL A 347 5.74 -16.93 18.13
CA VAL A 347 6.47 -15.67 18.30
C VAL A 347 5.56 -14.48 18.03
N LEU A 348 4.71 -14.53 16.99
CA LEU A 348 3.75 -13.47 16.70
C LEU A 348 2.69 -13.33 17.80
N LEU A 349 2.16 -14.44 18.35
CA LEU A 349 1.25 -14.40 19.51
C LEU A 349 1.91 -13.73 20.72
N SER A 350 3.16 -14.08 21.01
CA SER A 350 3.95 -13.45 22.08
C SER A 350 4.23 -11.97 21.79
N TRP A 351 4.54 -11.61 20.55
CA TRP A 351 4.73 -10.23 20.12
C TRP A 351 3.48 -9.38 20.32
N VAL A 352 2.30 -9.91 19.98
CA VAL A 352 1.01 -9.25 20.19
C VAL A 352 0.79 -8.94 21.69
N ARG A 353 1.11 -9.88 22.58
CA ARG A 353 1.04 -9.67 24.04
C ARG A 353 2.06 -8.65 24.54
N PHE A 354 3.25 -8.60 23.93
CA PHE A 354 4.29 -7.63 24.25
C PHE A 354 3.91 -6.20 23.80
N ALA A 355 3.33 -6.07 22.62
CA ALA A 355 3.06 -4.80 21.96
C ALA A 355 1.76 -4.12 22.43
N ALA A 356 0.68 -4.89 22.63
CA ALA A 356 -0.63 -4.37 23.01
C ALA A 356 -0.64 -3.41 24.22
N PRO A 357 0.00 -3.73 25.38
CA PRO A 357 0.04 -2.81 26.51
C PRO A 357 0.89 -1.56 26.24
N ARG A 358 1.91 -1.65 25.38
CA ARG A 358 2.77 -0.50 25.00
C ARG A 358 2.04 0.48 24.09
N THR A 359 1.12 0.00 23.27
CA THR A 359 0.27 0.86 22.42
C THR A 359 -1.02 1.30 23.10
N GLY A 360 -1.32 0.77 24.29
CA GLY A 360 -2.59 1.03 24.99
C GLY A 360 -3.79 0.41 24.27
N LEU A 361 -3.61 -0.75 23.62
CA LEU A 361 -4.67 -1.49 22.95
C LEU A 361 -5.62 -2.09 24.00
N PRO A 362 -6.95 -1.87 23.91
CA PRO A 362 -7.91 -2.48 24.83
C PRO A 362 -7.90 -4.02 24.78
N ASP A 363 -8.29 -4.67 25.88
CA ASP A 363 -8.28 -6.13 26.00
C ASP A 363 -9.11 -6.85 24.93
N GLU A 364 -10.22 -6.24 24.48
CA GLU A 364 -11.02 -6.79 23.39
C GLU A 364 -10.28 -6.80 22.06
N GLY A 365 -9.48 -5.76 21.79
CA GLY A 365 -8.62 -5.71 20.62
C GLY A 365 -7.46 -6.70 20.71
N LEU A 366 -6.87 -6.85 21.90
CA LEU A 366 -5.86 -7.88 22.15
C LEU A 366 -6.41 -9.29 21.87
N ARG A 367 -7.57 -9.64 22.45
CA ARG A 367 -8.21 -10.94 22.24
C ARG A 367 -8.50 -11.22 20.76
N ALA A 368 -9.14 -10.27 20.07
CA ALA A 368 -9.44 -10.41 18.65
C ALA A 368 -8.17 -10.58 17.79
N THR A 369 -7.07 -9.90 18.14
CA THR A 369 -5.79 -10.04 17.43
C THR A 369 -5.17 -11.42 17.65
N LEU A 370 -5.21 -11.94 18.87
CA LEU A 370 -4.72 -13.29 19.19
C LEU A 370 -5.55 -14.37 18.48
N ASP A 371 -6.88 -14.21 18.47
CA ASP A 371 -7.79 -15.13 17.78
C ASP A 371 -7.49 -15.16 16.27
N ALA A 372 -7.30 -14.01 15.63
CA ALA A 372 -6.96 -13.92 14.21
C ALA A 372 -5.61 -14.59 13.88
N VAL A 373 -4.60 -14.44 14.73
CA VAL A 373 -3.32 -15.15 14.55
C VAL A 373 -3.55 -16.66 14.66
N TYR A 374 -4.31 -17.12 15.65
CA TYR A 374 -4.62 -18.54 15.84
C TYR A 374 -5.37 -19.13 14.63
N GLU A 375 -6.38 -18.44 14.11
CA GLU A 375 -7.12 -18.83 12.91
C GLU A 375 -6.25 -18.83 11.63
N ALA A 376 -5.22 -18.00 11.59
CA ALA A 376 -4.28 -17.95 10.47
C ALA A 376 -3.24 -19.09 10.50
N MET A 377 -2.97 -19.72 11.66
CA MET A 377 -1.90 -20.72 11.82
C MET A 377 -1.99 -21.88 10.80
N GLY A 378 -3.18 -22.47 10.62
CA GLY A 378 -3.35 -23.58 9.69
C GLY A 378 -3.08 -23.16 8.23
N ARG A 379 -3.60 -22.01 7.83
CA ARG A 379 -3.39 -21.43 6.49
C ARG A 379 -1.93 -21.02 6.26
N PHE A 380 -1.24 -20.56 7.30
CA PHE A 380 0.16 -20.22 7.26
C PHE A 380 1.03 -21.44 6.93
N THR A 381 0.82 -22.57 7.62
CA THR A 381 1.52 -23.82 7.33
C THR A 381 1.27 -24.31 5.90
N GLU A 382 0.04 -24.17 5.40
CA GLU A 382 -0.28 -24.49 4.00
C GLU A 382 0.43 -23.57 3.01
N ALA A 383 0.48 -22.26 3.29
CA ALA A 383 1.09 -21.25 2.43
C ALA A 383 2.59 -21.48 2.24
N TYR A 384 3.31 -21.85 3.31
CA TYR A 384 4.73 -22.19 3.22
C TYR A 384 4.96 -23.53 2.52
N ARG A 385 4.12 -24.54 2.77
CA ARG A 385 4.18 -25.81 2.03
C ARG A 385 3.91 -25.67 0.53
N ASP A 386 3.22 -24.61 0.09
CA ASP A 386 3.03 -24.31 -1.33
C ASP A 386 4.21 -23.49 -1.89
N PRO A 387 5.10 -24.10 -2.67
CA PRO A 387 6.29 -23.41 -3.13
C PRO A 387 6.01 -22.37 -4.23
N THR A 388 4.79 -22.31 -4.77
CA THR A 388 4.39 -21.27 -5.74
C THR A 388 4.26 -19.89 -5.10
N THR A 389 4.18 -19.84 -3.77
CA THR A 389 4.04 -18.60 -3.02
C THR A 389 5.25 -17.66 -3.19
N PHE A 390 6.42 -18.20 -3.57
CA PHE A 390 7.64 -17.43 -3.86
C PHE A 390 7.68 -16.81 -5.27
N GLY A 391 6.60 -16.91 -6.05
CA GLY A 391 6.55 -16.38 -7.42
C GLY A 391 7.34 -17.18 -8.44
N LEU A 392 7.81 -18.37 -8.05
CA LEU A 392 8.42 -19.36 -8.94
C LEU A 392 7.34 -20.26 -9.54
N ASP A 393 7.55 -20.69 -10.78
CA ASP A 393 6.63 -21.62 -11.43
C ASP A 393 6.53 -22.94 -10.64
N ARG A 394 5.31 -23.47 -10.51
CA ARG A 394 5.05 -24.69 -9.72
C ARG A 394 5.85 -25.90 -10.19
N SER A 395 6.05 -26.01 -11.49
CA SER A 395 6.83 -27.10 -12.08
C SER A 395 8.32 -26.92 -11.79
N LEU A 396 8.83 -25.69 -11.80
CA LEU A 396 10.20 -25.38 -11.42
C LEU A 396 10.47 -25.75 -9.97
N VAL A 397 9.61 -25.32 -9.03
CA VAL A 397 9.91 -25.61 -7.62
C VAL A 397 9.83 -27.09 -7.30
N ARG A 398 8.91 -27.85 -7.92
CA ARG A 398 8.88 -29.32 -7.78
C ARG A 398 10.17 -30.00 -8.26
N ARG A 399 10.89 -29.40 -9.21
CA ARG A 399 12.16 -29.93 -9.71
C ARG A 399 13.32 -29.59 -8.78
N LEU A 400 13.31 -28.40 -8.18
CA LEU A 400 14.32 -27.96 -7.21
C LEU A 400 14.11 -28.59 -5.82
N LEU A 401 12.87 -28.86 -5.43
CA LEU A 401 12.51 -29.36 -4.10
C LEU A 401 11.75 -30.69 -4.19
N PRO A 402 12.36 -31.78 -4.69
CA PRO A 402 11.70 -33.09 -4.77
C PRO A 402 11.37 -33.66 -3.38
N ASP A 403 12.12 -33.25 -2.36
CA ASP A 403 11.97 -33.57 -0.94
C ASP A 403 11.04 -32.61 -0.17
N GLY A 404 10.68 -31.48 -0.78
CA GLY A 404 9.89 -30.42 -0.14
C GLY A 404 10.65 -29.56 0.87
N ASP A 405 11.98 -29.66 0.94
CA ASP A 405 12.80 -28.84 1.84
C ASP A 405 12.94 -27.41 1.29
N LEU A 406 12.14 -26.48 1.80
CA LEU A 406 12.18 -25.08 1.37
C LEU A 406 13.50 -24.37 1.70
N SER A 407 14.19 -24.79 2.76
CA SER A 407 15.50 -24.20 3.12
C SER A 407 16.56 -24.49 2.05
N ALA A 408 16.33 -25.53 1.24
CA ALA A 408 17.18 -25.88 0.11
C ALA A 408 17.05 -24.94 -1.09
N LEU A 409 15.93 -24.22 -1.20
CA LEU A 409 15.57 -23.51 -2.42
C LEU A 409 16.63 -22.47 -2.84
N PRO A 410 17.16 -21.61 -1.94
CA PRO A 410 18.18 -20.63 -2.30
C PRO A 410 19.44 -21.28 -2.88
N ARG A 411 20.02 -22.27 -2.18
CA ARG A 411 21.25 -22.94 -2.61
C ARG A 411 21.07 -23.77 -3.88
N ARG A 412 19.92 -24.44 -4.05
CA ARG A 412 19.60 -25.22 -5.25
C ARG A 412 19.31 -24.33 -6.46
N ALA A 413 18.67 -23.19 -6.26
CA ALA A 413 18.50 -22.18 -7.30
C ALA A 413 19.82 -21.48 -7.65
N PHE A 414 20.68 -21.23 -6.65
CA PHE A 414 22.00 -20.65 -6.86
C PHE A 414 22.93 -21.59 -7.66
N ALA A 415 22.86 -22.90 -7.42
CA ALA A 415 23.69 -23.88 -8.13
C ALA A 415 23.51 -23.84 -9.66
N PHE A 416 22.34 -23.43 -10.19
CA PHE A 416 22.06 -23.41 -11.63
C PHE A 416 21.46 -22.07 -12.08
N PRO A 417 22.08 -21.33 -13.02
CA PRO A 417 21.61 -20.00 -13.39
C PRO A 417 20.45 -20.02 -14.39
N PHE A 418 20.28 -21.15 -15.10
CA PHE A 418 19.22 -21.35 -16.08
C PHE A 418 18.40 -22.56 -15.69
N LEU A 419 17.14 -22.32 -15.34
CA LEU A 419 16.23 -23.37 -14.86
C LEU A 419 14.89 -23.40 -15.63
N ASP A 420 14.66 -22.45 -16.51
CA ASP A 420 13.43 -22.34 -17.29
C ASP A 420 13.70 -21.72 -18.68
N GLY A 421 12.80 -21.98 -19.63
CA GLY A 421 12.89 -21.57 -21.02
C GLY A 421 13.63 -22.56 -21.93
N THR A 422 13.95 -22.12 -23.16
CA THR A 422 14.62 -22.95 -24.17
C THR A 422 16.02 -22.40 -24.46
N ARG A 423 17.03 -23.28 -24.46
CA ARG A 423 18.42 -22.94 -24.80
C ARG A 423 18.90 -23.86 -25.91
N GLY A 424 19.11 -23.29 -27.11
CA GLY A 424 19.35 -24.10 -28.31
C GLY A 424 18.14 -24.99 -28.60
N GLU A 425 18.37 -26.31 -28.64
CA GLU A 425 17.31 -27.32 -28.83
C GLU A 425 16.78 -27.91 -27.51
N VAL A 426 17.35 -27.51 -26.37
CA VAL A 426 17.01 -28.07 -25.06
C VAL A 426 15.93 -27.22 -24.38
N ASP A 427 14.83 -27.87 -23.99
CA ASP A 427 13.79 -27.31 -23.14
C ASP A 427 14.16 -27.53 -21.67
N LEU A 428 14.53 -26.46 -20.96
CA LEU A 428 15.00 -26.52 -19.58
C LEU A 428 13.88 -26.93 -18.61
N SER A 429 12.61 -26.81 -19.00
CA SER A 429 11.49 -27.26 -18.19
C SER A 429 11.41 -28.79 -18.08
N SER A 430 12.06 -29.51 -19.00
CA SER A 430 12.10 -30.98 -19.03
C SER A 430 13.20 -31.61 -18.16
N LEU A 431 14.26 -30.85 -17.84
CA LEU A 431 15.41 -31.30 -17.05
C LEU A 431 15.13 -31.26 -15.55
N ARG A 432 15.56 -32.28 -14.81
CA ARG A 432 15.44 -32.42 -13.36
C ARG A 432 16.82 -32.27 -12.67
N PRO A 433 17.11 -31.13 -12.03
CA PRO A 433 18.41 -30.93 -11.35
C PRO A 433 18.72 -31.93 -10.22
N ALA A 434 17.72 -32.71 -9.76
CA ALA A 434 17.92 -33.81 -8.84
C ALA A 434 18.69 -35.00 -9.46
N GLU A 435 18.66 -35.14 -10.78
CA GLU A 435 19.33 -36.22 -11.52
C GLU A 435 20.70 -35.75 -12.03
N ASP A 436 21.75 -36.53 -11.78
CA ASP A 436 23.13 -36.16 -12.11
C ASP A 436 23.32 -35.85 -13.60
N ALA A 437 22.69 -36.66 -14.48
CA ALA A 437 22.74 -36.45 -15.92
C ALA A 437 22.15 -35.09 -16.35
N ASP A 438 21.06 -34.68 -15.70
CA ASP A 438 20.41 -33.40 -16.01
C ASP A 438 21.18 -32.21 -15.40
N ARG A 439 21.83 -32.38 -14.23
CA ARG A 439 22.78 -31.37 -13.71
C ARG A 439 23.91 -31.13 -14.69
N ARG A 440 24.49 -32.19 -15.24
CA ARG A 440 25.56 -32.09 -16.24
C ARG A 440 25.12 -31.26 -17.44
N VAL A 441 23.91 -31.51 -17.98
CA VAL A 441 23.35 -30.75 -19.10
C VAL A 441 23.17 -29.26 -18.74
N LEU A 442 22.66 -28.96 -17.55
CA LEU A 442 22.47 -27.57 -17.10
C LEU A 442 23.80 -26.81 -17.00
N LEU A 443 24.84 -27.46 -16.48
CA LEU A 443 26.18 -26.87 -16.35
C LEU A 443 26.88 -26.72 -17.70
N GLU A 444 26.71 -27.67 -18.63
CA GLU A 444 27.21 -27.54 -20.00
C GLU A 444 26.59 -26.34 -20.74
N ILE A 445 25.31 -26.06 -20.49
CA ILE A 445 24.61 -24.89 -21.04
C ILE A 445 25.15 -23.60 -20.42
N ASP A 446 25.43 -23.60 -19.11
CA ASP A 446 26.02 -22.45 -18.41
C ASP A 446 27.40 -22.08 -18.97
N HIS A 447 28.25 -23.09 -19.22
CA HIS A 447 29.61 -22.93 -19.72
C HIS A 447 29.74 -23.08 -21.23
N ALA A 448 28.67 -22.88 -22.00
CA ALA A 448 28.70 -23.07 -23.46
C ALA A 448 29.75 -22.19 -24.17
N ALA A 449 30.05 -21.00 -23.62
CA ALA A 449 31.07 -20.09 -24.16
C ALA A 449 32.52 -20.56 -23.91
N GLU A 450 32.71 -21.47 -22.95
CA GLU A 450 34.02 -21.96 -22.51
C GLU A 450 34.37 -23.33 -23.09
N ARG A 451 33.51 -23.87 -23.96
CA ARG A 451 33.62 -25.22 -24.51
C ARG A 451 34.93 -25.53 -25.23
N ASP A 452 35.57 -24.51 -25.79
CA ASP A 452 36.84 -24.65 -26.53
C ASP A 452 38.08 -24.60 -25.62
N ARG A 453 37.89 -24.48 -24.30
CA ARG A 453 39.01 -24.50 -23.33
C ARG A 453 39.72 -25.87 -23.31
N PRO A 454 41.06 -25.90 -23.22
CA PRO A 454 41.82 -27.16 -23.16
C PRO A 454 41.47 -28.04 -21.95
N ASP A 455 41.11 -27.41 -20.83
CA ASP A 455 40.77 -28.00 -19.53
C ASP A 455 39.25 -28.10 -19.28
N PHE A 456 38.42 -27.89 -20.31
CA PHE A 456 36.96 -27.77 -20.15
C PHE A 456 36.33 -28.95 -19.39
N ALA A 457 36.79 -30.17 -19.64
CA ALA A 457 36.23 -31.36 -18.99
C ALA A 457 36.49 -31.39 -17.47
N GLU A 458 37.68 -30.95 -17.05
CA GLU A 458 38.09 -30.87 -15.64
C GLU A 458 37.39 -29.69 -14.95
N HIS A 459 37.37 -28.53 -15.62
CA HIS A 459 36.65 -27.34 -15.16
C HIS A 459 35.15 -27.62 -14.92
N LEU A 460 34.52 -28.35 -15.85
CA LEU A 460 33.12 -28.73 -15.73
C LEU A 460 32.88 -29.79 -14.64
N ALA A 461 33.84 -30.70 -14.41
CA ALA A 461 33.76 -31.67 -13.32
C ALA A 461 33.79 -30.99 -11.95
N TRP A 462 34.62 -29.96 -11.77
CA TRP A 462 34.61 -29.18 -10.54
C TRP A 462 33.29 -28.42 -10.35
N HIS A 463 32.69 -27.89 -11.43
CA HIS A 463 31.37 -27.25 -11.36
C HIS A 463 30.28 -28.23 -10.95
N GLU A 464 30.37 -29.47 -11.44
CA GLU A 464 29.46 -30.55 -11.08
C GLU A 464 29.60 -30.97 -9.62
N GLU A 465 30.83 -31.02 -9.09
CA GLU A 465 31.12 -31.31 -7.69
C GLU A 465 30.54 -30.24 -6.76
N ILE A 466 30.84 -28.96 -7.03
CA ILE A 466 30.31 -27.84 -6.23
C ILE A 466 28.79 -27.76 -6.33
N ALA A 467 28.20 -27.93 -7.51
CA ALA A 467 26.75 -27.97 -7.68
C ALA A 467 26.13 -29.13 -6.89
N THR A 468 26.78 -30.29 -6.80
CA THR A 468 26.32 -31.45 -6.02
C THR A 468 26.39 -31.17 -4.52
N ARG A 469 27.48 -30.57 -4.02
CA ARG A 469 27.61 -30.17 -2.61
C ARG A 469 26.57 -29.13 -2.21
N LEU A 470 26.37 -28.09 -3.03
CA LEU A 470 25.30 -27.09 -2.85
C LEU A 470 23.89 -27.70 -2.92
N TRP A 471 23.70 -28.70 -3.80
CA TRP A 471 22.42 -29.40 -3.93
C TRP A 471 22.06 -30.20 -2.67
N ASN A 472 23.04 -30.87 -2.10
CA ASN A 472 22.90 -31.69 -0.89
C ASN A 472 22.96 -30.85 0.40
N GLY A 473 23.58 -29.67 0.35
CA GLY A 473 23.84 -28.85 1.54
C GLY A 473 24.94 -29.45 2.42
N ASP A 474 25.94 -30.10 1.82
CA ASP A 474 27.01 -30.80 2.53
C ASP A 474 28.40 -30.39 1.99
N PRO A 475 29.24 -29.69 2.78
CA PRO A 475 28.95 -29.18 4.13
C PRO A 475 28.00 -27.96 4.13
N GLU A 476 27.31 -27.70 5.24
CA GLU A 476 26.38 -26.56 5.38
C GLU A 476 27.09 -25.19 5.17
N GLN A 477 28.35 -25.11 5.62
CA GLN A 477 29.22 -23.94 5.52
C GLN A 477 29.45 -23.49 4.07
N MET A 478 29.28 -24.38 3.08
CA MET A 478 29.45 -24.03 1.67
C MET A 478 28.42 -23.01 1.20
N TRP A 479 27.16 -23.16 1.63
CA TRP A 479 26.12 -22.20 1.27
C TRP A 479 26.28 -20.89 2.06
N GLU A 480 26.63 -20.97 3.34
CA GLU A 480 26.85 -19.79 4.16
C GLU A 480 28.02 -18.93 3.62
N ALA A 481 29.10 -19.57 3.18
CA ALA A 481 30.22 -18.93 2.50
C ALA A 481 29.78 -18.21 1.21
N ALA A 482 28.96 -18.87 0.38
CA ALA A 482 28.41 -18.26 -0.83
C ALA A 482 27.58 -17.00 -0.51
N GLN A 483 26.74 -17.06 0.53
CA GLN A 483 25.95 -15.91 0.98
C GLN A 483 26.85 -14.74 1.44
N ARG A 484 27.90 -15.02 2.22
CA ARG A 484 28.87 -14.00 2.65
C ARG A 484 29.53 -13.29 1.47
N LEU A 485 29.96 -14.04 0.46
CA LEU A 485 30.59 -13.47 -0.74
C LEU A 485 29.60 -12.67 -1.60
N LEU A 486 28.34 -13.13 -1.72
CA LEU A 486 27.28 -12.37 -2.38
C LEU A 486 26.99 -11.03 -1.66
N ASP A 487 26.99 -11.02 -0.33
CA ASP A 487 26.80 -9.81 0.48
C ASP A 487 27.96 -8.81 0.32
N LEU A 488 29.17 -9.30 0.00
CA LEU A 488 30.33 -8.48 -0.37
C LEU A 488 30.27 -7.96 -1.82
N GLY A 489 29.32 -8.44 -2.62
CA GLY A 489 29.06 -7.96 -3.98
C GLY A 489 29.73 -8.77 -5.08
N HIS A 490 30.30 -9.94 -4.76
CA HIS A 490 30.77 -10.89 -5.79
C HIS A 490 29.61 -11.42 -6.61
N ASP A 491 29.84 -11.69 -7.90
CA ASP A 491 28.83 -12.33 -8.74
C ASP A 491 28.83 -13.86 -8.56
N ARG A 492 27.77 -14.53 -9.03
CA ARG A 492 27.62 -15.98 -8.88
C ARG A 492 28.83 -16.76 -9.42
N HIS A 493 29.38 -16.34 -10.56
CA HIS A 493 30.46 -17.06 -11.21
C HIS A 493 31.74 -16.94 -10.37
N ASP A 494 32.07 -15.73 -9.90
CA ASP A 494 33.19 -15.49 -8.99
C ASP A 494 33.06 -16.31 -7.71
N VAL A 495 31.86 -16.33 -7.10
CA VAL A 495 31.59 -17.10 -5.89
C VAL A 495 31.84 -18.58 -6.09
N LEU A 496 31.33 -19.17 -7.19
CA LEU A 496 31.54 -20.58 -7.49
C LEU A 496 33.03 -20.90 -7.64
N HIS A 497 33.78 -20.05 -8.34
CA HIS A 497 35.23 -20.20 -8.51
C HIS A 497 36.00 -20.17 -7.19
N VAL A 498 35.65 -19.27 -6.26
CA VAL A 498 36.26 -19.25 -4.93
C VAL A 498 35.98 -20.54 -4.16
N LEU A 499 34.74 -21.03 -4.18
CA LEU A 499 34.37 -22.29 -3.54
C LEU A 499 35.12 -23.48 -4.15
N MET A 500 35.31 -23.49 -5.47
CA MET A 500 36.10 -24.51 -6.16
C MET A 500 37.56 -24.51 -5.74
N GLU A 501 38.21 -23.34 -5.71
CA GLU A 501 39.62 -23.23 -5.33
C GLU A 501 39.86 -23.76 -3.90
N ILE A 502 38.92 -23.47 -3.00
CA ILE A 502 38.97 -23.97 -1.62
C ILE A 502 38.77 -25.49 -1.59
N ALA A 503 37.74 -26.00 -2.29
CA ALA A 503 37.48 -27.44 -2.36
C ALA A 503 38.65 -28.22 -3.00
N GLU A 504 39.26 -27.68 -4.05
CA GLU A 504 40.42 -28.27 -4.73
C GLU A 504 41.65 -28.30 -3.81
N ARG A 505 41.90 -27.21 -3.08
CA ARG A 505 43.06 -27.11 -2.18
C ARG A 505 42.98 -28.05 -0.98
N ILE A 506 41.79 -28.20 -0.40
CA ILE A 506 41.57 -29.02 0.81
C ILE A 506 41.35 -30.50 0.43
N GLY A 507 40.62 -30.78 -0.65
CA GLY A 507 40.25 -32.15 -1.04
C GLY A 507 39.16 -32.76 -0.16
N ASP A 508 39.20 -34.09 0.02
CA ASP A 508 38.17 -34.87 0.73
C ASP A 508 38.37 -34.90 2.27
N HIS A 509 38.60 -33.73 2.87
CA HIS A 509 38.72 -33.56 4.31
C HIS A 509 37.57 -32.67 4.83
N PRO A 510 36.42 -33.27 5.24
CA PRO A 510 35.19 -32.51 5.49
C PRO A 510 35.33 -31.48 6.62
N ASP A 511 36.03 -31.83 7.71
CA ASP A 511 36.24 -30.92 8.84
C ASP A 511 37.16 -29.74 8.47
N GLU A 512 38.21 -30.01 7.67
CA GLU A 512 39.14 -28.97 7.19
C GLU A 512 38.47 -28.06 6.15
N LEU A 513 37.58 -28.62 5.34
CA LEU A 513 36.80 -27.87 4.37
C LEU A 513 35.80 -26.94 5.05
N ALA A 514 35.06 -27.44 6.05
CA ALA A 514 34.12 -26.64 6.82
C ALA A 514 34.84 -25.47 7.50
N ALA A 515 35.98 -25.72 8.15
CA ALA A 515 36.80 -24.66 8.77
C ALA A 515 37.29 -23.63 7.74
N ALA A 516 37.77 -24.08 6.58
CA ALA A 516 38.24 -23.18 5.52
C ALA A 516 37.12 -22.30 4.93
N LEU A 517 35.89 -22.82 4.85
CA LEU A 517 34.71 -22.09 4.38
C LEU A 517 34.23 -21.04 5.39
N ASP A 518 34.33 -21.33 6.69
CA ASP A 518 34.03 -20.37 7.76
C ASP A 518 35.00 -19.18 7.76
N ASP A 519 36.28 -19.45 7.50
CA ASP A 519 37.35 -18.44 7.50
C ASP A 519 37.36 -17.52 6.27
N ILE A 520 36.46 -17.71 5.28
CA ILE A 520 36.36 -16.89 4.05
C ILE A 520 36.16 -15.39 4.34
N ALA A 521 35.66 -15.02 5.52
CA ALA A 521 35.47 -13.63 5.92
C ALA A 521 36.78 -12.82 6.11
N ASP A 522 37.96 -13.48 6.08
CA ASP A 522 39.27 -12.85 6.26
C ASP A 522 40.13 -12.75 4.98
N ILE A 523 39.60 -13.09 3.79
CA ILE A 523 40.36 -12.99 2.53
C ILE A 523 40.34 -11.53 2.03
N PRO A 524 41.47 -10.81 2.00
CA PRO A 524 41.51 -9.42 1.52
C PRO A 524 41.33 -9.33 0.00
N ASP A 525 40.66 -8.25 -0.44
CA ASP A 525 40.27 -7.85 -1.82
C ASP A 525 41.35 -7.85 -2.93
N GLU A 526 42.59 -8.29 -2.70
CA GLU A 526 43.68 -8.11 -3.66
C GLU A 526 43.91 -9.33 -4.58
N PRO A 527 43.86 -9.16 -5.93
CA PRO A 527 44.26 -10.22 -6.85
C PRO A 527 45.78 -10.44 -6.76
N PRO A 528 46.28 -11.67 -6.94
CA PRO A 528 47.71 -11.94 -6.87
C PRO A 528 48.46 -11.12 -7.93
N PRO A 529 49.68 -10.63 -7.62
CA PRO A 529 50.48 -9.91 -8.60
C PRO A 529 50.83 -10.85 -9.75
N ALA A 530 50.54 -10.41 -10.98
CA ALA A 530 50.93 -11.09 -12.21
C ALA A 530 52.46 -11.26 -12.30
N PRO A 531 52.96 -12.33 -12.96
CA PRO A 531 54.35 -12.81 -12.85
C PRO A 531 55.44 -11.83 -13.27
#